data_AF-U5EGF4-F1
#
_entry.id   AF-U5EGF4-F1
#
_cell.length_a   1.000
_cell.length_b   1.000
_cell.length_c   1.000
_cell.angle_alpha   90.00
_cell.angle_beta   90.00
_cell.angle_gamma   90.00
#
_symmetry.space_group_name_H-M   'P 1'
#
loop_
_entity.id
_entity.type
_entity.pdbx_description
1 polymer ?
#
loop_
_entity_poly.entity_id
_entity_poly.type
_entity_poly.pdbx_seq_one_letter_code
_entity_poly.pdbx_strand_id
1 'polypeptide(L)'
;MFHRPYRAGHYLRRHSDTYEDRVFGLVFFISDSWQHRDGGQLVVEYPDGRVDVLDPEPATVVALPIAPGYWHMVAEVSDTDWVRHSVAAHFGVEPR
;
A
#
# COMPACT_ATOMS: atom_id res chain seq x y z
N MET A 1 -13.86 -8.19 1.86
CA MET A 1 -12.95 -7.27 1.14
C MET A 1 -13.69 -5.97 0.92
N PHE A 2 -13.33 -4.90 1.63
CA PHE A 2 -13.91 -3.57 1.40
C PHE A 2 -12.94 -2.79 0.51
N HIS A 3 -13.32 -2.57 -0.75
CA HIS A 3 -12.60 -1.70 -1.67
C HIS A 3 -13.11 -0.27 -1.52
N ARG A 4 -12.40 0.57 -0.76
CA ARG A 4 -12.60 2.02 -0.86
C ARG A 4 -11.44 2.60 -1.68
N PRO A 5 -11.71 3.24 -2.83
CA PRO A 5 -10.67 3.92 -3.58
C PRO A 5 -10.15 5.15 -2.83
N TYR A 6 -8.91 5.55 -3.15
CA TYR A 6 -8.36 6.83 -2.69
C TYR A 6 -8.66 7.91 -3.75
N ARG A 7 -9.12 9.06 -3.29
CA ARG A 7 -9.42 10.27 -4.08
C ARG A 7 -8.59 11.41 -3.53
N ALA A 8 -8.57 12.57 -4.19
CA ALA A 8 -7.91 13.77 -3.66
C ALA A 8 -8.15 13.97 -2.15
N GLY A 9 -7.05 14.15 -1.40
CA GLY A 9 -7.06 14.30 0.05
C GLY A 9 -7.11 12.98 0.84
N HIS A 10 -7.33 11.82 0.21
CA HIS A 10 -7.26 10.53 0.87
C HIS A 10 -5.81 10.07 1.01
N TYR A 11 -5.49 9.53 2.18
CA TYR A 11 -4.21 8.91 2.51
C TYR A 11 -4.42 7.80 3.54
N LEU A 12 -3.39 6.98 3.74
CA LEU A 12 -3.36 6.02 4.84
C LEU A 12 -2.11 6.26 5.68
N ARG A 13 -2.32 6.54 6.96
CA ARG A 13 -1.23 6.79 7.91
C ARG A 13 -0.33 5.56 8.05
N ARG A 14 0.90 5.84 8.49
CA ARG A 14 1.91 4.85 8.84
C ARG A 14 1.38 3.76 9.78
N HIS A 15 1.52 2.50 9.39
CA HIS A 15 1.12 1.31 10.14
C HIS A 15 1.96 0.10 9.69
N SER A 16 1.85 -1.03 10.39
CA SER A 16 2.70 -2.22 10.17
C SER A 16 1.94 -3.49 9.76
N ASP A 17 0.60 -3.47 9.77
CA ASP A 17 -0.27 -4.64 9.55
C ASP A 17 0.05 -5.89 10.39
N THR A 18 0.88 -5.74 11.43
CA THR A 18 1.24 -6.78 12.38
C THR A 18 0.03 -7.13 13.23
N TYR A 19 -0.75 -8.09 12.76
CA TYR A 19 -1.97 -8.56 13.38
C TYR A 19 -2.07 -10.08 13.20
N GLU A 20 -2.33 -10.78 14.31
CA GLU A 20 -2.45 -12.25 14.36
C GLU A 20 -1.29 -12.97 13.65
N ASP A 21 -1.61 -13.78 12.66
CA ASP A 21 -0.74 -14.76 12.01
C ASP A 21 -0.24 -14.29 10.64
N ARG A 22 -0.46 -13.00 10.30
CA ARG A 22 -0.08 -12.40 9.02
C ARG A 22 1.43 -12.40 8.84
N VAL A 23 1.87 -12.85 7.66
CA VAL A 23 3.28 -12.95 7.26
C VAL A 23 3.61 -11.96 6.15
N PHE A 24 2.67 -11.71 5.23
CA PHE A 24 2.85 -10.72 4.18
C PHE A 24 1.52 -10.13 3.69
N GLY A 25 1.59 -8.93 3.10
CA GLY A 25 0.50 -8.30 2.38
C GLY A 25 0.79 -8.23 0.88
N LEU A 26 -0.25 -8.30 0.05
CA LEU A 26 -0.18 -7.96 -1.37
C LEU A 26 -1.04 -6.75 -1.64
N VAL A 27 -0.55 -5.82 -2.47
CA VAL A 27 -1.30 -4.69 -3.00
C VAL A 27 -1.24 -4.73 -4.52
N PHE A 28 -2.38 -4.98 -5.16
CA PHE A 28 -2.54 -4.95 -6.61
C PHE A 28 -3.03 -3.57 -7.01
N PHE A 29 -2.30 -2.88 -7.89
CA PHE A 29 -2.68 -1.59 -8.44
C PHE A 29 -3.48 -1.81 -9.73
N ILE A 30 -4.73 -1.32 -9.73
CA ILE A 30 -5.71 -1.56 -10.79
C ILE A 30 -6.32 -0.26 -11.33
N SER A 31 -5.70 0.89 -11.02
CA SER A 31 -6.00 2.15 -11.70
C SER A 31 -5.67 2.02 -13.20
N ASP A 32 -6.38 2.78 -14.04
CA ASP A 32 -6.18 2.78 -15.50
C ASP A 32 -4.85 3.43 -15.93
N SER A 33 -4.38 4.37 -15.12
CA SER A 33 -3.23 5.22 -15.36
C SER A 33 -2.64 5.67 -14.03
N TRP A 34 -1.41 6.18 -14.06
CA TRP A 34 -0.82 6.93 -12.96
C TRP A 34 0.25 7.90 -13.50
N GLN A 35 0.35 9.06 -12.87
CA GLN A 35 1.39 10.06 -13.09
C GLN A 35 1.90 10.57 -11.74
N HIS A 36 3.13 11.08 -11.71
CA HIS A 36 3.74 11.57 -10.48
C HIS A 36 2.91 12.62 -9.73
N ARG A 37 2.17 13.46 -10.46
CA ARG A 37 1.29 14.50 -9.88
C ARG A 37 0.08 13.93 -9.13
N ASP A 38 -0.30 12.69 -9.39
CA ASP A 38 -1.49 12.07 -8.82
C ASP A 38 -1.29 11.75 -7.33
N GLY A 39 -0.04 11.57 -6.90
CA GLY A 39 0.31 11.13 -5.56
C GLY A 39 -0.08 9.68 -5.31
N GLY A 40 -0.48 9.36 -4.07
CA GLY A 40 -0.96 8.01 -3.75
C GLY A 40 0.10 6.92 -3.77
N GLN A 41 1.39 7.28 -3.75
CA GLN A 41 2.49 6.31 -3.67
C GLN A 41 2.38 5.44 -2.43
N LEU A 42 2.81 4.19 -2.56
CA LEU A 42 3.02 3.31 -1.42
C LEU A 42 4.42 3.54 -0.89
N VAL A 43 4.54 3.99 0.36
CA VAL A 43 5.83 4.19 1.03
C VAL A 43 6.06 3.03 1.97
N VAL A 44 7.22 2.38 1.87
CA VAL A 44 7.61 1.21 2.66
C VAL A 44 8.88 1.53 3.42
N GLU A 45 8.84 1.40 4.74
CA GLU A 45 9.99 1.57 5.63
C GLU A 45 10.44 0.20 6.15
N TYR A 46 11.74 -0.06 6.05
CA TYR A 46 12.36 -1.31 6.45
C TYR A 46 13.05 -1.18 7.82
N PRO A 47 13.28 -2.28 8.54
CA PRO A 47 13.94 -2.27 9.85
C PRO A 47 15.36 -1.67 9.85
N ASP A 48 16.05 -1.69 8.71
CA ASP A 48 17.38 -1.13 8.53
C ASP A 48 17.38 0.39 8.24
N GLY A 49 16.21 1.02 8.22
CA GLY A 49 16.03 2.44 7.92
C GLY A 49 15.93 2.76 6.43
N ARG A 50 15.99 1.76 5.53
CA ARG A 50 15.67 1.97 4.11
C ARG A 50 14.21 2.41 3.96
N VAL A 51 13.97 3.30 3.00
CA VAL A 51 12.62 3.71 2.60
C VAL A 51 12.50 3.58 1.09
N ASP A 52 11.53 2.77 0.64
CA ASP A 52 11.15 2.68 -0.76
C ASP A 52 9.86 3.48 -0.98
N VAL A 53 9.82 4.25 -2.06
CA VAL A 53 8.61 4.94 -2.53
C VAL A 53 8.22 4.29 -3.85
N LEU A 54 7.05 3.65 -3.86
CA LEU A 54 6.58 2.82 -4.97
C LEU A 54 5.39 3.50 -5.62
N ASP A 55 5.54 3.75 -6.92
CA ASP A 55 4.49 4.32 -7.75
C ASP A 55 3.41 3.25 -8.01
N PRO A 56 2.11 3.60 -7.88
CA PRO A 56 1.01 2.66 -8.07
C PRO A 56 0.69 2.45 -9.56
N GLU A 57 1.70 2.01 -10.33
CA GLU A 57 1.59 1.80 -11.76
C GLU A 57 0.50 0.76 -12.10
N PRO A 58 -0.29 0.98 -13.17
CA PRO A 58 -1.33 0.05 -13.58
C PRO A 58 -0.82 -1.39 -13.76
N ALA A 59 -1.63 -2.35 -13.30
CA ALA A 59 -1.35 -3.79 -13.44
C ALA A 59 -0.05 -4.27 -12.77
N THR A 60 0.41 -3.57 -11.73
CA THR A 60 1.53 -4.01 -10.90
C THR A 60 1.07 -4.53 -9.54
N VAL A 61 1.93 -5.32 -8.89
CA VAL A 61 1.68 -5.87 -7.56
C VAL A 61 2.90 -5.63 -6.68
N VAL A 62 2.67 -5.20 -5.45
CA VAL A 62 3.70 -5.08 -4.43
C VAL A 62 3.43 -6.12 -3.34
N ALA A 63 4.48 -6.86 -2.97
CA ALA A 63 4.48 -7.73 -1.81
C ALA A 63 5.21 -7.06 -0.65
N LEU A 64 4.54 -6.98 0.50
CA LEU A 64 5.05 -6.36 1.72
C LEU A 64 5.26 -7.43 2.78
N PRO A 65 6.48 -7.60 3.32
CA PRO A 65 6.66 -8.41 4.52
C PRO A 65 5.93 -7.79 5.71
N ILE A 66 5.28 -8.62 6.52
CA ILE A 66 4.64 -8.21 7.78
C ILE A 66 5.45 -8.82 8.91
N ALA A 67 6.24 -7.98 9.57
CA ALA A 67 7.06 -8.34 10.71
C ALA A 67 7.36 -7.09 11.56
N PRO A 68 7.78 -7.24 12.82
CA PRO A 68 8.22 -6.11 13.63
C PRO A 68 9.27 -5.26 12.92
N GLY A 69 9.11 -3.94 12.94
CA GLY A 69 10.02 -2.99 12.31
C GLY A 69 9.74 -2.69 10.84
N TYR A 70 8.85 -3.43 10.18
CA TYR A 70 8.35 -3.07 8.86
C TYR A 70 7.14 -2.15 8.99
N TRP A 71 7.16 -1.04 8.26
CA TRP A 71 6.08 -0.06 8.26
C TRP A 71 5.76 0.37 6.84
N HIS A 72 4.53 0.83 6.63
CA HIS A 72 4.13 1.39 5.36
C HIS A 72 3.01 2.40 5.51
N MET A 73 2.83 3.21 4.49
CA MET A 73 1.77 4.22 4.37
C MET A 73 1.39 4.43 2.91
N VAL A 74 0.24 5.05 2.69
CA VAL A 74 -0.15 5.54 1.36
C VAL A 74 -0.06 7.06 1.41
N ALA A 75 0.78 7.64 0.57
CA ALA A 75 0.89 9.08 0.39
C ALA A 75 -0.47 9.66 -0.03
N GLU A 76 -0.67 10.95 0.24
CA GLU A 76 -1.91 11.62 -0.13
C GLU A 76 -2.10 11.62 -1.66
N VAL A 77 -3.30 11.27 -2.10
CA VAL A 77 -3.69 11.49 -3.50
C VAL A 77 -3.93 12.99 -3.68
N SER A 78 -3.23 13.59 -4.64
CA SER A 78 -3.21 15.03 -4.86
C SER A 78 -4.10 15.48 -6.02
N ASP A 79 -4.26 14.63 -7.04
CA ASP A 79 -5.06 14.96 -8.23
C ASP A 79 -6.57 14.74 -7.97
N THR A 80 -7.38 15.75 -8.30
CA THR A 80 -8.84 15.76 -8.10
C THR A 80 -9.61 14.95 -9.14
N ASP A 81 -9.01 14.71 -10.31
CA ASP A 81 -9.62 14.01 -11.43
C ASP A 81 -9.20 12.54 -11.50
N TRP A 82 -8.16 12.15 -10.76
CA TRP A 82 -7.68 10.78 -10.68
C TRP A 82 -8.18 10.04 -9.43
N VAL A 83 -8.37 8.73 -9.55
CA VAL A 83 -8.83 7.86 -8.46
C VAL A 83 -7.94 6.63 -8.38
N ARG A 84 -7.34 6.41 -7.21
CA ARG A 84 -6.50 5.24 -6.95
C ARG A 84 -7.36 4.03 -6.62
N HIS A 85 -7.33 3.04 -7.50
CA HIS A 85 -7.93 1.74 -7.25
C HIS A 85 -6.82 0.72 -6.94
N SER A 86 -6.93 0.06 -5.79
CA SER A 86 -6.08 -1.06 -5.42
C SER A 86 -6.84 -2.16 -4.69
N VAL A 87 -6.43 -3.40 -4.87
CA VAL A 87 -6.90 -4.54 -4.08
C VAL A 87 -5.79 -4.94 -3.12
N ALA A 88 -6.08 -4.97 -1.81
CA ALA A 88 -5.12 -5.38 -0.80
C ALA A 88 -5.61 -6.63 -0.06
N ALA A 89 -4.69 -7.56 0.22
CA ALA A 89 -4.96 -8.77 0.96
C ALA A 89 -3.77 -9.15 1.84
N HIS A 90 -4.04 -9.76 2.99
CA HIS A 90 -3.05 -10.29 3.91
C HIS A 90 -3.08 -11.81 3.92
N PHE A 91 -1.90 -12.40 4.05
CA PHE A 91 -1.72 -13.84 4.10
C PHE A 91 -0.94 -14.21 5.36
N GLY A 92 -1.47 -15.19 6.09
CA GLY A 92 -0.88 -15.70 7.31
C GLY A 92 -0.59 -17.19 7.25
N VAL A 93 -0.07 -17.73 8.34
CA VAL A 93 0.12 -19.16 8.55
C VAL A 93 -0.56 -19.56 9.84
N GLU A 94 -1.39 -20.61 9.82
CA GLU A 94 -2.10 -21.05 11.02
C GLU A 94 -1.15 -21.20 12.23
N PRO A 95 -1.51 -20.66 13.41
CA PRO A 95 -0.75 -20.91 14.62
C PRO A 95 -0.70 -22.41 14.87
N ARG A 96 0.51 -22.97 15.02
CA ARG A 96 0.70 -24.36 15.44
C ARG A 96 0.38 -24.54 16.92
#